data_AF-A0A951HRT8-F1
#
_entry.id   AF-A0A951HRT8-F1
#
_cell.length_a   1.000
_cell.length_b   1.000
_cell.length_c   1.000
_cell.angle_alpha   90.00
_cell.angle_beta   90.00
_cell.angle_gamma   90.00
#
_symmetry.space_group_name_H-M   'P 1'
#
loop_
_entity.id
_entity.type
_entity.pdbx_description
1 polymer ?
#
loop_
_entity_poly.entity_id
_entity_poly.type
_entity_poly.pdbx_seq_one_letter_code
_entity_poly.pdbx_strand_id
1 'polypeptide(L)'
;AFRHIGRELAWEGSGASERGRDAKSGDVLVAVNPAYYRPAEVDLLLGDATKARTELGWAPQTDLESLCAMMVDADLERVEAGRSF
;
A
#
# COMPACT_ATOMS: atom_id res chain seq x y z
N ALA A 1 -4.02 -2.48 -2.84
CA ALA A 1 -3.35 -3.79 -2.94
C ALA A 1 -4.34 -4.96 -2.81
N PHE A 2 -4.71 -5.45 -1.63
CA PHE A 2 -5.55 -6.67 -1.48
C PHE A 2 -6.89 -6.65 -2.23
N ARG A 3 -7.59 -5.51 -2.23
CA ARG A 3 -8.85 -5.35 -2.98
C ARG A 3 -8.68 -5.58 -4.48
N HIS A 4 -7.52 -5.24 -5.04
CA HIS A 4 -7.19 -5.44 -6.46
C HIS A 4 -7.24 -6.92 -6.85
N ILE A 5 -6.88 -7.82 -5.92
CA ILE A 5 -6.93 -9.28 -6.10
C ILE A 5 -8.17 -9.91 -5.45
N GLY A 6 -9.23 -9.11 -5.20
CA GLY A 6 -10.51 -9.61 -4.68
C GLY A 6 -10.50 -10.06 -3.22
N ARG A 7 -9.48 -9.65 -2.44
CA ARG A 7 -9.37 -9.90 -0.99
C ARG A 7 -9.76 -8.66 -0.20
N GLU A 8 -10.58 -8.86 0.82
CA GLU A 8 -11.05 -7.78 1.71
C GLU A 8 -10.47 -7.99 3.10
N LEU A 9 -9.90 -6.95 3.70
CA LEU A 9 -9.31 -7.04 5.02
C LEU A 9 -10.31 -6.60 6.11
N ALA A 10 -10.50 -7.46 7.10
CA ALA A 10 -11.09 -7.13 8.39
C ALA A 10 -9.96 -6.86 9.40
N TRP A 11 -10.02 -5.70 10.06
CA TRP A 11 -9.00 -5.28 11.03
C TRP A 11 -9.46 -5.57 12.46
N GLU A 12 -8.57 -6.13 13.27
CA GLU A 12 -8.79 -6.43 14.68
C GLU A 12 -7.57 -6.05 15.53
N GLY A 13 -7.80 -5.73 16.80
CA GLY A 13 -6.76 -5.30 17.73
C GLY A 13 -6.39 -3.82 17.57
N SER A 14 -5.26 -3.43 18.17
CA SER A 14 -4.73 -2.07 18.06
C SER A 14 -3.22 -2.02 18.32
N GLY A 15 -2.55 -1.02 17.73
CA GLY A 15 -1.11 -0.84 17.85
C GLY A 15 -0.34 -2.10 17.44
N ALA A 16 0.62 -2.54 18.27
CA ALA A 16 1.43 -3.74 17.99
C ALA A 16 0.61 -5.05 17.89
N SER A 17 -0.60 -5.08 18.46
CA SER A 17 -1.49 -6.24 18.39
C SER A 17 -2.43 -6.22 17.19
N GLU A 18 -2.43 -5.14 16.39
CA GLU A 18 -3.32 -5.02 15.23
C GLU A 18 -2.99 -6.05 14.15
N ARG A 19 -4.04 -6.66 13.59
CA ARG A 19 -3.97 -7.67 12.53
C ARG A 19 -4.98 -7.37 11.45
N GLY A 20 -4.59 -7.58 10.19
CA GLY A 20 -5.48 -7.57 9.04
C GLY A 20 -5.74 -9.00 8.59
N ARG A 21 -6.98 -9.47 8.75
CA ARG A 21 -7.43 -10.79 8.30
C ARG A 21 -8.20 -10.70 7.00
N ASP A 22 -8.05 -11.69 6.12
CA ASP A 22 -8.98 -11.82 4.99
C ASP A 22 -10.38 -12.14 5.52
N ALA A 23 -11.35 -11.30 5.18
CA ALA A 23 -12.73 -11.40 5.67
C ALA A 23 -13.41 -12.71 5.25
N LYS A 24 -12.96 -13.33 4.15
CA LYS A 24 -13.53 -14.59 3.63
C LYS A 24 -12.90 -15.82 4.26
N SER A 25 -11.57 -15.91 4.27
CA SER A 25 -10.86 -17.10 4.76
C SER A 25 -10.55 -17.08 6.27
N GLY A 26 -10.45 -15.89 6.87
CA GLY A 26 -9.98 -15.70 8.25
C GLY A 26 -8.45 -15.69 8.39
N ASP A 27 -7.72 -15.90 7.30
CA ASP A 27 -6.25 -15.91 7.27
C ASP A 27 -5.69 -14.55 7.68
N VAL A 28 -4.65 -14.54 8.52
CA VAL A 28 -3.89 -13.32 8.82
C VAL A 28 -3.00 -12.99 7.63
N LEU A 29 -3.30 -11.89 6.94
CA LEU A 29 -2.51 -11.42 5.80
C LEU A 29 -1.57 -10.28 6.18
N VAL A 30 -1.89 -9.53 7.22
CA VAL A 30 -1.09 -8.40 7.71
C VAL A 30 -0.95 -8.48 9.24
N ALA A 31 0.26 -8.25 9.74
CA ALA A 31 0.54 -8.14 11.16
C ALA A 31 1.55 -7.03 11.44
N VAL A 32 1.39 -6.35 12.57
CA VAL A 32 2.33 -5.32 13.01
C VAL A 32 3.54 -5.96 13.69
N ASN A 33 4.74 -5.57 13.26
CA ASN A 33 5.99 -5.90 13.92
C ASN A 33 6.65 -4.60 14.45
N PRO A 34 6.73 -4.40 15.77
CA PRO A 34 7.34 -3.21 16.37
C PRO A 34 8.80 -2.96 15.96
N ALA A 35 9.52 -3.99 15.49
CA ALA A 35 10.89 -3.83 15.01
C ALA A 35 11.00 -2.92 13.77
N TYR A 36 9.90 -2.69 13.04
CA TYR A 36 9.87 -1.77 11.90
C TYR A 36 9.53 -0.32 12.28
N TYR A 37 9.24 -0.03 13.56
CA TYR A 37 8.97 1.32 14.02
C TYR A 37 10.24 2.16 14.02
N ARG A 38 10.12 3.43 13.64
CA ARG A 38 11.23 4.38 13.67
C ARG A 38 11.21 5.16 14.99
N PRO A 39 12.37 5.43 15.62
CA PRO A 39 12.43 6.25 16.83
C PRO A 39 11.89 7.68 16.66
N ALA A 40 11.91 8.19 15.44
CA ALA A 40 11.30 9.46 15.05
C ALA A 40 10.42 9.19 13.83
N GLU A 41 9.11 9.37 14.01
CA GLU A 41 8.11 9.16 12.98
C GLU A 41 7.67 10.49 12.37
N VAL A 42 7.24 10.45 11.10
CA VAL A 42 6.63 11.61 10.44
C VAL A 42 5.15 11.33 10.24
N ASP A 43 4.30 12.01 11.03
CA ASP A 43 2.87 11.72 11.06
C ASP A 43 2.14 12.04 9.74
N LEU A 44 2.55 13.12 9.06
CA LEU A 44 1.89 13.58 7.84
C LEU A 44 2.88 14.24 6.87
N LEU A 45 2.84 13.78 5.62
CA LEU A 45 3.46 14.45 4.49
C LEU A 45 2.38 14.78 3.46
N LEU A 46 2.16 16.08 3.24
CA LEU A 46 1.17 16.59 2.28
C LEU A 46 1.81 17.67 1.42
N GLY A 47 2.10 17.34 0.16
CA GLY A 47 2.73 18.26 -0.79
C GLY A 47 1.71 19.09 -1.57
N ASP A 48 1.99 20.38 -1.75
CA ASP A 48 1.26 21.24 -2.68
C ASP A 48 2.07 21.49 -3.96
N ALA A 49 1.64 20.88 -5.07
CA ALA A 49 2.26 21.02 -6.37
C ALA A 49 1.73 22.21 -7.20
N THR A 50 1.08 23.22 -6.59
CA THR A 50 0.52 24.39 -7.30
C THR A 50 1.57 25.08 -8.17
N LYS A 51 2.78 25.30 -7.66
CA LYS A 51 3.85 25.93 -8.45
C LYS A 51 4.20 25.13 -9.72
N ALA A 52 4.30 23.81 -9.62
CA ALA A 52 4.62 22.98 -10.78
C ALA A 52 3.48 22.99 -11.83
N ARG A 53 2.22 23.00 -11.38
CA ARG A 53 1.07 23.15 -12.29
C ARG A 53 1.10 24.48 -13.02
N THR A 54 1.31 25.58 -12.30
CA THR A 54 1.27 26.93 -12.89
C THR A 54 2.44 27.20 -13.82
N GLU A 55 3.66 26.90 -13.39
CA GLU A 55 4.87 27.29 -14.12
C GLU A 55 5.27 26.30 -15.21
N LEU A 56 4.96 25.00 -15.01
CA LEU A 56 5.41 23.93 -15.89
C LEU A 56 4.26 23.25 -16.64
N GLY A 57 3.00 23.58 -16.33
CA GLY A 57 1.84 22.83 -16.82
C GLY A 57 1.81 21.37 -16.34
N TRP A 58 2.61 21.04 -15.32
CA TRP A 58 2.79 19.65 -14.87
C TRP A 58 1.68 19.24 -13.90
N ALA A 59 1.10 18.06 -14.10
CA ALA A 59 0.15 17.44 -13.19
C ALA A 59 0.38 15.92 -13.08
N PRO A 60 0.15 15.31 -11.90
CA PRO A 60 0.23 13.86 -11.77
C PRO A 60 -0.82 13.19 -12.66
N GLN A 61 -0.42 12.12 -13.36
CA GLN A 61 -1.30 11.35 -14.25
C GLN A 61 -1.73 10.01 -13.65
N THR A 62 -1.29 9.72 -12.43
CA THR A 62 -1.49 8.44 -11.76
C THR A 62 -1.99 8.71 -10.34
N ASP A 63 -3.15 8.17 -10.01
CA ASP A 63 -3.69 8.17 -8.66
C ASP A 63 -3.16 6.99 -7.83
N LEU A 64 -3.48 6.99 -6.54
CA LEU A 64 -2.98 5.99 -5.60
C LEU A 64 -3.50 4.58 -5.94
N GLU A 65 -4.77 4.47 -6.32
CA GLU A 65 -5.42 3.21 -6.67
C GLU A 65 -4.78 2.58 -7.91
N SER A 66 -4.54 3.38 -8.95
CA SER A 66 -3.89 2.93 -10.19
C SER A 66 -2.45 2.53 -9.94
N LEU A 67 -1.71 3.30 -9.14
CA LEU A 67 -0.35 2.93 -8.75
C LEU A 67 -0.34 1.59 -7.99
N CYS A 68 -1.24 1.41 -7.02
CA CYS A 68 -1.37 0.16 -6.27
C CYS A 68 -1.67 -1.03 -7.19
N ALA A 69 -2.55 -0.86 -8.18
CA ALA A 69 -2.87 -1.90 -9.16
C ALA A 69 -1.64 -2.28 -9.99
N MET A 70 -0.97 -1.29 -10.60
CA MET A 70 0.23 -1.51 -11.42
C MET A 70 1.34 -2.25 -10.66
N MET A 71 1.54 -1.91 -9.37
CA MET A 71 2.54 -2.57 -8.54
C MET A 71 2.18 -4.04 -8.28
N VAL A 72 0.92 -4.33 -7.95
CA VAL A 72 0.46 -5.70 -7.68
C VAL A 72 0.50 -6.56 -8.93
N ASP A 73 0.03 -6.04 -10.07
CA ASP A 73 0.05 -6.77 -11.35
C ASP A 73 1.48 -7.15 -11.74
N ALA A 74 2.43 -6.22 -11.60
CA ALA A 74 3.83 -6.50 -11.89
C ALA A 74 4.43 -7.56 -10.96
N ASP A 75 4.06 -7.57 -9.67
CA ASP A 75 4.53 -8.59 -8.73
C ASP A 75 3.89 -9.97 -8.99
N LEU A 76 2.62 -10.01 -9.38
CA LEU A 76 1.97 -11.26 -9.81
C LEU A 76 2.67 -11.86 -11.03
N GLU A 77 2.96 -11.06 -12.05
CA GLU A 77 3.70 -11.52 -13.24
C GLU A 77 5.08 -12.08 -12.88
N ARG A 78 5.80 -11.42 -11.96
CA ARG A 78 7.12 -11.88 -11.50
C ARG A 78 7.02 -13.24 -10.81
N VAL A 79 6.05 -13.39 -9.90
CA VAL A 79 5.83 -14.63 -9.15
C VAL A 79 5.41 -15.77 -10.07
N GLU A 80 4.48 -15.53 -11.01
CA GLU A 80 4.04 -16.53 -12.00
C GLU A 80 5.19 -16.97 -12.91
N ALA A 81 6.08 -16.05 -13.29
CA ALA A 81 7.26 -16.35 -14.09
C ALA A 81 8.42 -16.98 -13.29
N GLY A 82 8.29 -17.15 -11.96
CA GLY A 82 9.34 -17.66 -11.10
C GLY A 82 10.59 -16.77 -11.02
N ARG A 83 10.43 -15.47 -11.30
CA ARG A 83 11.52 -14.48 -11.25
C ARG A 83 11.47 -13.75 -9.91
N SER A 84 12.60 -13.71 -9.22
CA SER A 84 12.80 -12.82 -8.07
C SER A 84 13.46 -11.52 -8.53
N PHE A 85 13.40 -10.49 -7.68
CA PHE A 85 13.91 -9.13 -7.92
C PHE A 85 15.38 -9.07 -8.36
#